data_AF-R5GSI9-F1
#
_entry.id   AF-R5GSI9-F1
#
_cell.length_a   1.000
_cell.length_b   1.000
_cell.length_c   1.000
_cell.angle_alpha   90.00
_cell.angle_beta   90.00
_cell.angle_gamma   90.00
#
_symmetry.space_group_name_H-M   'P 1'
#
loop_
_entity.id
_entity.type
_entity.pdbx_description
1 polymer ?
#
loop_
_entity_poly.entity_id
_entity_poly.type
_entity_poly.pdbx_seq_one_letter_code
_entity_poly.pdbx_strand_id
1 'polypeptide(L)'
;MEDIFKKDLSGAMVSPDDPGYDKLIGAIFDSMKLSYALNDGYHTPEEVRGFLSGITGQEIDETVTLLPPFYVDYGKNIRFGKRCWIQ
;
A
#
# COMPACT_ATOMS: atom_id res chain seq x y z
N MET A 1 15.39 -21.22 -0.66
CA MET A 1 15.32 -19.80 -1.03
C MET A 1 14.21 -19.20 -0.22
N GLU A 2 14.51 -18.22 0.62
CA GLU A 2 13.51 -17.56 1.46
C GLU A 2 12.64 -16.65 0.58
N ASP A 3 11.35 -16.57 0.87
CA ASP A 3 10.43 -15.68 0.17
C ASP A 3 10.79 -14.22 0.49
N ILE A 4 11.08 -13.43 -0.55
CA ILE A 4 11.54 -12.04 -0.41
C ILE A 4 10.58 -11.20 0.45
N PHE A 5 9.27 -11.46 0.37
CA PHE A 5 8.27 -10.74 1.16
C PHE A 5 8.32 -11.12 2.65
N LYS A 6 8.66 -12.37 2.96
CA LYS A 6 8.86 -12.81 4.36
C LYS A 6 10.13 -12.23 4.94
N LYS A 7 11.20 -12.18 4.13
CA LYS A 7 12.47 -11.55 4.52
C LYS A 7 12.26 -10.08 4.83
N ASP A 8 11.60 -9.34 3.93
CA ASP A 8 11.25 -7.93 4.13
C ASP A 8 10.38 -7.72 5.39
N LEU A 9 9.30 -8.49 5.52
CA LEU A 9 8.40 -8.42 6.68
C LEU A 9 9.09 -8.74 8.01
N SER A 10 10.15 -9.55 8.00
CA SER A 10 10.93 -9.88 9.20
C SER A 10 11.82 -8.74 9.70
N GLY A 11 12.00 -7.68 8.89
CA GLY A 11 12.93 -6.57 9.16
C GLY A 11 14.39 -6.89 8.83
N ALA A 12 14.66 -8.04 8.19
CA ALA A 12 15.98 -8.35 7.67
C ALA A 12 16.32 -7.46 6.46
N MET A 13 17.61 -7.16 6.26
CA MET A 13 18.06 -6.37 5.12
C MET A 13 17.73 -7.07 3.80
N VAL A 14 17.04 -6.35 2.91
CA VAL A 14 16.81 -6.75 1.51
C VAL A 14 17.82 -6.05 0.61
N SER A 15 18.49 -6.82 -0.24
CA SER A 15 19.42 -6.36 -1.28
C SER A 15 18.76 -6.47 -2.66
N PRO A 16 19.07 -5.57 -3.61
CA PRO A 16 18.72 -5.75 -5.02
C PRO A 16 19.23 -7.06 -5.65
N ASP A 17 20.27 -7.67 -5.09
CA ASP A 17 20.83 -8.94 -5.54
C ASP A 17 20.11 -10.16 -4.91
N ASP A 18 19.17 -9.95 -3.99
CA ASP A 18 18.42 -11.05 -3.40
C ASP A 18 17.48 -11.70 -4.44
N PRO A 19 17.40 -13.05 -4.47
CA PRO A 19 16.42 -13.72 -5.31
C PRO A 19 14.99 -13.27 -4.99
N GLY A 20 14.24 -12.83 -6.00
CA GLY A 20 12.87 -12.34 -5.87
C GLY A 20 12.74 -10.84 -5.65
N TYR A 21 13.85 -10.08 -5.57
CA TYR A 21 13.80 -8.62 -5.47
C TYR A 21 12.95 -7.96 -6.56
N ASP A 22 12.99 -8.48 -7.79
CA ASP A 22 12.18 -8.05 -8.93
C ASP A 22 10.67 -8.04 -8.61
N LYS A 23 10.20 -9.04 -7.85
CA LYS A 23 8.80 -9.13 -7.41
C LYS A 23 8.47 -8.11 -6.33
N LEU A 24 9.39 -7.91 -5.38
CA LEU A 24 9.21 -6.94 -4.31
C LEU A 24 9.13 -5.53 -4.88
N ILE A 25 10.12 -5.12 -5.68
CA ILE A 25 10.16 -3.79 -6.25
C ILE A 25 9.01 -3.55 -7.25
N GLY A 26 8.62 -4.57 -8.02
CA GLY A 26 7.44 -4.51 -8.88
C GLY A 26 6.16 -4.23 -8.09
N ALA A 27 5.95 -4.93 -6.97
CA ALA A 27 4.79 -4.72 -6.11
C ALA A 27 4.79 -3.32 -5.45
N ILE A 28 5.97 -2.79 -5.10
CA ILE A 28 6.10 -1.41 -4.62
C ILE A 28 5.67 -0.41 -5.71
N PHE A 29 6.13 -0.58 -6.95
CA PHE A 29 5.72 0.31 -8.04
C PHE A 29 4.23 0.23 -8.36
N ASP A 30 3.60 -0.95 -8.24
CA ASP A 30 2.15 -1.10 -8.39
C ASP A 30 1.37 -0.28 -7.34
N SER A 31 1.80 -0.37 -6.07
CA SER A 31 1.22 0.40 -4.96
C SER A 31 1.47 1.90 -5.09
N MET A 32 2.66 2.30 -5.55
CA MET A 32 2.97 3.70 -5.85
C MET A 32 2.05 4.23 -6.96
N LYS A 33 1.82 3.47 -8.04
CA LYS A 33 0.95 3.90 -9.15
C LYS A 33 -0.48 4.18 -8.67
N LEU A 34 -1.03 3.35 -7.78
CA LEU A 34 -2.34 3.60 -7.17
C LEU A 34 -2.33 4.83 -6.25
N SER A 35 -1.26 5.02 -5.48
CA SER A 35 -1.08 6.19 -4.62
C SER A 35 -0.99 7.48 -5.44
N TYR A 36 -0.30 7.46 -6.58
CA TYR A 36 -0.27 8.59 -7.51
C TYR A 36 -1.66 8.94 -8.05
N ALA A 37 -2.44 7.94 -8.46
CA ALA A 37 -3.80 8.16 -8.92
C ALA A 37 -4.73 8.71 -7.82
N LEU A 38 -4.61 8.19 -6.59
CA LEU A 38 -5.30 8.71 -5.40
C LEU A 38 -4.95 10.17 -5.12
N ASN A 39 -3.71 10.57 -5.36
CA ASN A 39 -3.22 11.92 -5.08
C ASN A 39 -3.54 12.91 -6.22
N ASP A 40 -4.00 12.44 -7.37
CA ASP A 40 -4.30 13.27 -8.53
C ASP A 40 -5.78 13.68 -8.56
N GLY A 41 -6.04 14.98 -8.57
CA GLY A 41 -7.39 15.52 -8.63
C GLY A 41 -8.21 15.32 -7.35
N TYR A 42 -9.53 15.48 -7.50
CA TYR A 42 -10.49 15.29 -6.41
C TYR A 42 -11.10 13.88 -6.48
N HIS A 43 -11.20 13.24 -5.32
CA HIS A 43 -11.87 11.95 -5.14
C HIS A 43 -12.88 12.05 -4.00
N THR A 44 -14.02 11.39 -4.16
CA THR A 44 -14.99 11.19 -3.09
C THR A 44 -14.43 10.24 -2.02
N PRO A 45 -14.95 10.25 -0.78
CA PRO A 45 -14.50 9.31 0.26
C PRO A 45 -14.62 7.83 -0.14
N GLU A 46 -15.60 7.48 -0.98
CA GLU A 46 -15.78 6.12 -1.48
C GLU A 46 -14.68 5.72 -2.48
N GLU A 47 -14.35 6.61 -3.43
CA GLU A 47 -13.24 6.42 -4.36
C GLU A 47 -11.90 6.30 -3.63
N VAL A 48 -11.67 7.14 -2.60
CA VAL A 48 -10.48 7.04 -1.73
C VAL A 48 -10.37 5.67 -1.09
N ARG A 49 -11.46 5.12 -0.54
CA ARG A 49 -11.48 3.76 0.01
C ARG A 49 -11.25 2.70 -1.07
N GLY A 50 -11.71 2.92 -2.29
CA GLY A 50 -11.39 2.08 -3.45
C GLY A 50 -9.90 2.01 -3.75
N PHE A 51 -9.21 3.16 -3.76
CA PHE A 51 -7.75 3.21 -3.90
C PHE A 51 -7.03 2.53 -2.74
N LEU A 52 -7.45 2.80 -1.50
CA LEU A 52 -6.88 2.15 -0.32
C LEU A 52 -7.09 0.64 -0.34
N SER A 53 -8.22 0.16 -0.85
CA SER A 53 -8.48 -1.27 -1.03
C SER A 53 -7.50 -1.89 -2.05
N GLY A 54 -7.25 -1.20 -3.17
CA GLY A 54 -6.25 -1.63 -4.15
C GLY A 54 -4.82 -1.66 -3.58
N ILE A 55 -4.43 -0.63 -2.84
CA ILE A 55 -3.08 -0.49 -2.24
C ILE A 55 -2.84 -1.55 -1.15
N THR A 56 -3.84 -1.80 -0.29
CA THR A 56 -3.71 -2.73 0.83
C THR A 56 -4.04 -4.18 0.45
N GLY A 57 -4.79 -4.38 -0.63
CA GLY A 57 -5.33 -5.68 -1.02
C GLY A 57 -6.46 -6.15 -0.09
N GLN A 58 -7.18 -5.22 0.56
CA GLN A 58 -8.19 -5.52 1.58
C GLN A 58 -9.40 -4.61 1.47
N GLU A 59 -10.56 -5.10 1.89
CA GLU A 59 -11.73 -4.24 2.05
C GLU A 59 -11.49 -3.18 3.14
N ILE A 60 -11.87 -1.93 2.84
CA ILE A 60 -11.71 -0.79 3.73
C ILE A 60 -13.07 -0.45 4.33
N ASP A 61 -13.14 -0.46 5.67
CA ASP A 61 -14.38 -0.14 6.39
C ASP A 61 -14.86 1.28 6.04
N GLU A 62 -16.17 1.45 5.88
CA GLU A 62 -16.80 2.70 5.45
C GLU A 62 -16.49 3.90 6.36
N THR A 63 -16.12 3.63 7.62
CA THR A 63 -15.77 4.66 8.61
C THR A 63 -14.34 5.15 8.51
N VAL A 64 -13.51 4.58 7.63
CA VAL A 64 -12.15 5.06 7.35
C VAL A 64 -12.23 6.31 6.50
N THR A 65 -11.56 7.37 6.96
CA THR A 65 -11.38 8.61 6.21
C THR A 65 -9.89 8.91 6.05
N LEU A 66 -9.49 9.15 4.81
CA LEU A 66 -8.17 9.66 4.47
C LEU A 66 -8.33 10.93 3.65
N LEU A 67 -7.57 11.95 4.01
CA LEU A 67 -7.38 13.15 3.19
C LEU A 67 -6.09 12.97 2.37
N PRO A 68 -6.16 12.91 1.03
CA PRO A 68 -4.96 12.88 0.20
C PRO A 68 -4.10 14.14 0.40
N PRO A 69 -2.76 14.06 0.22
CA PRO A 69 -2.06 12.94 -0.40
C PRO A 69 -1.71 11.79 0.56
N PHE A 70 -1.61 10.58 0.02
CA PHE A 70 -1.12 9.39 0.70
C PHE A 70 0.08 8.79 -0.03
N TYR A 71 1.13 8.43 0.71
CA TYR A 71 2.35 7.83 0.17
C TYR A 71 2.70 6.56 0.92
N VAL A 72 3.00 5.51 0.16
CA VAL A 72 3.44 4.22 0.69
C VAL A 72 4.31 3.49 -0.33
N ASP A 73 5.17 2.62 0.16
CA ASP A 73 5.94 1.66 -0.63
C ASP A 73 5.10 0.44 -1.03
N TYR A 74 5.09 -0.64 -0.25
CA TYR A 74 4.45 -1.92 -0.55
C TYR A 74 2.94 -1.90 -0.30
N GLY A 75 2.46 -1.18 0.72
CA GLY A 75 1.03 -0.98 0.99
C GLY A 75 0.29 -2.19 1.58
N LYS A 76 0.56 -3.41 1.11
CA LYS A 76 -0.19 -4.63 1.49
C LYS A 76 -0.02 -5.10 2.93
N ASN A 77 0.93 -4.51 3.67
CA ASN A 77 1.10 -4.74 5.11
C ASN A 77 0.28 -3.78 5.98
N ILE A 78 -0.30 -2.72 5.41
CA ILE A 78 -1.12 -1.76 6.15
C ILE A 78 -2.46 -2.38 6.52
N ARG A 79 -2.90 -2.12 7.75
CA ARG A 79 -4.21 -2.54 8.26
C ARG A 79 -4.93 -1.32 8.84
N PHE A 80 -6.10 -1.00 8.30
CA PHE A 80 -6.95 0.06 8.84
C PHE A 80 -7.99 -0.52 9.80
N GLY A 81 -8.08 0.06 10.99
CA GLY A 81 -9.19 -0.20 11.91
C GLY A 81 -10.42 0.63 11.56
N LYS A 82 -11.56 0.32 12.20
CA LYS A 82 -12.77 1.14 12.11
C LYS A 82 -12.53 2.53 12.71
N ARG A 83 -13.15 3.55 12.12
CA ARG A 83 -13.09 4.97 12.52
C ARG A 83 -11.66 5.52 12.51
N CYS A 84 -10.83 5.03 11.59
CA CYS A 84 -9.49 5.55 11.37
C CYS A 84 -9.56 6.87 10.58
N TRP A 85 -8.86 7.89 11.06
CA TRP A 85 -8.74 9.20 10.42
C TRP A 85 -7.28 9.48 10.10
N ILE A 86 -6.99 9.73 8.82
CA ILE A 86 -5.64 10.04 8.31
C ILE A 86 -5.67 11.41 7.63
N GLN A 87 -4.77 12.31 8.03
CA GLN A 87 -4.62 13.67 7.51
C GLN A 87 -3.14 14.02 7.36
#